data_AF-A0AA95ZE46-F1
#
_entry.id   AF-A0AA95ZE46-F1
#
_cell.length_a   1.000
_cell.length_b   1.000
_cell.length_c   1.000
_cell.angle_alpha   90.00
_cell.angle_beta   90.00
_cell.angle_gamma   90.00
#
_symmetry.space_group_name_H-M   'P 1'
#
loop_
_entity.id
_entity.type
_entity.pdbx_description
1 polymer ?
#
loop_
_entity_poly.entity_id
_entity_poly.type
_entity_poly.pdbx_seq_one_letter_code
_entity_poly.pdbx_strand_id
1 'polypeptide(L)'
;MLLLRLLILVLAICTGGATKGWAGEVRFIYVVPADRQEKPAYREAIGWAARHFQAWLSSKTDGLTFKLADPLVLTVRSDRPAAWFQSAQRHANYHAFYRNASEELLRLGLAKAGDSAARYVVYVDADHACGQSGAGGNGLAIVSANDLRGLVGEAIVPACAQPNGAEIAGRCRWIGGMGHELLHTLGLRHPDRSPDCQTGQCRSRALMLYGYIPYPEAALLEEELSFLRGSPFIGPNRLASPASCVR
;
A
#
# COMPACT_ATOMS: atom_id res chain seq x y z
N MET A 1 0.12 -24.92 -73.49
CA MET A 1 0.81 -25.15 -72.20
C MET A 1 0.98 -23.81 -71.50
N LEU A 2 0.03 -23.42 -70.64
CA LEU A 2 0.08 -22.18 -69.86
C LEU A 2 0.13 -22.59 -68.38
N LEU A 3 1.31 -22.49 -67.76
CA LEU A 3 1.48 -22.77 -66.33
C LEU A 3 1.09 -21.52 -65.53
N LEU A 4 -0.06 -21.59 -64.86
CA LEU A 4 -0.51 -20.60 -63.88
C LEU A 4 0.22 -20.87 -62.56
N ARG A 5 1.21 -20.04 -62.21
CA ARG A 5 1.85 -20.08 -60.89
C ARG A 5 0.95 -19.37 -59.87
N LEU A 6 0.36 -20.16 -58.98
CA LEU A 6 -0.36 -19.67 -57.81
C LEU A 6 0.65 -19.18 -56.77
N LEU A 7 0.73 -17.87 -56.55
CA LEU A 7 1.54 -17.27 -55.49
C LEU A 7 0.70 -17.27 -54.20
N ILE A 8 1.02 -18.15 -53.25
CA ILE A 8 0.40 -18.14 -51.92
C ILE A 8 1.13 -17.10 -51.07
N LEU A 9 0.46 -15.96 -50.83
CA LEU A 9 0.92 -14.93 -49.91
C LEU A 9 0.52 -15.32 -48.50
N VAL A 10 1.46 -15.83 -47.71
CA VAL A 10 1.26 -16.08 -46.27
C VAL A 10 1.39 -14.74 -45.54
N LEU A 11 0.26 -14.11 -45.19
CA LEU A 11 0.25 -13.01 -44.22
C LEU A 11 0.58 -13.58 -42.84
N ALA A 12 1.82 -13.38 -42.39
CA ALA A 12 2.16 -13.52 -40.99
C ALA A 12 1.50 -12.37 -40.22
N ILE A 13 0.37 -12.65 -39.55
CA ILE A 13 -0.23 -11.73 -38.59
C ILE A 13 0.67 -11.76 -37.36
N CYS A 14 1.62 -10.82 -37.28
CA CYS A 14 2.29 -10.50 -36.03
C CYS A 14 1.25 -9.83 -35.13
N THR A 15 0.54 -10.61 -34.32
CA THR A 15 -0.14 -10.08 -33.15
C THR A 15 0.94 -9.61 -32.18
N GLY A 16 1.39 -8.37 -32.33
CA GLY A 16 2.22 -7.70 -31.35
C GLY A 16 1.40 -7.62 -30.06
N GLY A 17 1.62 -8.58 -29.16
CA GLY A 17 1.05 -8.53 -27.83
C GLY A 17 1.53 -7.26 -27.16
N ALA A 18 0.65 -6.28 -26.99
CA ALA A 18 0.97 -5.07 -26.26
C ALA A 18 1.48 -5.48 -24.88
N THR A 19 2.73 -5.16 -24.58
CA THR A 19 3.31 -5.43 -23.28
C THR A 19 2.50 -4.65 -22.25
N LYS A 20 1.87 -5.34 -21.30
CA LYS A 20 1.12 -4.71 -20.22
C LYS A 20 2.05 -3.71 -19.50
N GLY A 21 1.77 -2.42 -19.61
CA GLY A 21 2.50 -1.37 -18.88
C GLY A 21 1.73 -0.91 -17.65
N TRP A 22 2.31 0.00 -16.89
CA TRP A 22 1.58 0.73 -15.85
C TRP A 22 0.87 1.93 -16.46
N ALA A 23 -0.42 2.08 -16.16
CA ALA A 23 -1.16 3.31 -16.46
C ALA A 23 -0.96 4.39 -15.39
N GLY A 24 -0.39 4.04 -14.24
CA GLY A 24 -0.15 4.95 -13.12
C GLY A 24 0.87 4.40 -12.12
N GLU A 25 1.13 5.16 -11.07
CA GLU A 25 2.18 4.87 -10.09
C GLU A 25 1.67 4.91 -8.64
N VAL A 26 2.45 4.34 -7.73
CA VAL A 26 2.23 4.43 -6.29
C VAL A 26 3.16 5.49 -5.73
N ARG A 27 2.56 6.45 -5.01
CA ARG A 27 3.22 7.60 -4.39
C ARG A 27 3.19 7.45 -2.89
N PHE A 28 4.35 7.56 -2.26
CA PHE A 28 4.48 7.61 -0.81
C PHE A 28 4.65 9.04 -0.35
N ILE A 29 3.89 9.45 0.67
CA ILE A 29 3.93 10.80 1.22
C ILE A 29 4.23 10.70 2.71
N TYR A 30 5.19 11.51 3.18
CA TYR A 30 5.48 11.69 4.59
C TYR A 30 5.02 13.07 5.02
N VAL A 31 3.93 13.14 5.79
CA VAL A 31 3.36 14.39 6.31
C VAL A 31 3.96 14.68 7.68
N VAL A 32 4.62 15.83 7.79
CA VAL A 32 5.21 16.35 9.04
C VAL A 32 4.31 17.47 9.57
N PRO A 33 3.65 17.28 10.73
CA PRO A 33 2.85 18.32 11.37
C PRO A 33 3.69 19.55 11.78
N ALA A 34 3.01 20.68 11.99
CA ALA A 34 3.64 21.98 12.27
C ALA A 34 4.50 21.99 13.54
N ASP A 35 4.13 21.18 14.53
CA ASP A 35 4.79 21.03 15.84
C ASP A 35 5.78 19.85 15.87
N ARG A 36 6.10 19.27 14.70
CA ARG A 36 7.08 18.19 14.55
C ARG A 36 8.24 18.60 13.65
N GLN A 37 9.37 17.93 13.85
CA GLN A 37 10.53 18.02 12.97
C GLN A 37 10.56 16.79 12.07
N GLU A 38 10.90 16.99 10.80
CA GLU A 38 11.14 15.88 9.88
C GLU A 38 12.22 14.97 10.46
N LYS A 39 11.97 13.66 10.47
CA LYS A 39 12.99 12.66 10.76
C LYS A 39 13.46 11.98 9.47
N PRO A 40 14.71 12.19 9.01
CA PRO A 40 15.23 11.53 7.81
C PRO A 40 15.12 10.00 7.86
N ALA A 41 15.32 9.40 9.03
CA ALA A 41 15.19 7.96 9.24
C ALA A 41 13.79 7.44 8.90
N TYR A 42 12.73 8.21 9.17
CA TYR A 42 11.37 7.83 8.80
C TYR A 42 11.19 7.85 7.27
N ARG A 43 11.65 8.90 6.60
CA ARG A 43 11.59 9.01 5.13
C ARG A 43 12.33 7.85 4.45
N GLU A 44 13.52 7.51 4.93
CA GLU A 44 14.31 6.39 4.44
C GLU A 44 13.61 5.04 4.67
N ALA A 45 13.02 4.86 5.86
CA ALA A 45 12.33 3.64 6.22
C ALA A 45 11.04 3.43 5.42
N ILE A 46 10.29 4.50 5.10
CA ILE A 46 9.15 4.44 4.17
C ILE A 46 9.63 3.95 2.80
N GLY A 47 10.68 4.55 2.25
CA GLY A 47 11.21 4.17 0.94
C GLY A 47 11.72 2.73 0.91
N TRP A 48 12.35 2.27 1.99
CA TRP A 48 12.76 0.88 2.15
C TRP A 48 11.54 -0.07 2.23
N ALA A 49 10.53 0.24 3.05
CA ALA A 49 9.31 -0.56 3.18
C ALA A 49 8.53 -0.65 1.85
N ALA A 50 8.45 0.45 1.11
CA ALA A 50 7.84 0.51 -0.21
C ALA A 50 8.50 -0.46 -1.19
N ARG A 51 9.83 -0.45 -1.30
CA ARG A 51 10.59 -1.37 -2.15
C ARG A 51 10.50 -2.81 -1.67
N HIS A 52 10.54 -3.02 -0.36
CA HIS A 52 10.40 -4.36 0.22
C HIS A 52 9.04 -4.97 -0.14
N PHE A 53 7.95 -4.22 0.05
CA PHE A 53 6.63 -4.69 -0.32
C PHE A 53 6.46 -4.85 -1.84
N GLN A 54 7.04 -3.96 -2.65
CA GLN A 54 7.04 -4.07 -4.11
C GLN A 54 7.69 -5.37 -4.58
N ALA A 55 8.84 -5.75 -3.99
CA ALA A 55 9.54 -7.00 -4.26
C ALA A 55 8.76 -8.23 -3.78
N TRP A 56 8.15 -8.15 -2.60
CA TRP A 56 7.26 -9.20 -2.10
C TRP A 56 6.06 -9.42 -3.03
N LEU A 57 5.39 -8.35 -3.46
CA LEU A 57 4.25 -8.47 -4.36
C LEU A 57 4.67 -9.06 -5.73
N SER A 58 5.84 -8.64 -6.23
CA SER A 58 6.46 -9.21 -7.44
C SER A 58 6.67 -10.72 -7.32
N SER A 59 7.06 -11.23 -6.15
CA SER A 59 7.26 -12.68 -5.97
C SER A 59 5.95 -13.46 -5.85
N LYS A 60 4.87 -12.81 -5.40
CA LYS A 60 3.53 -13.43 -5.29
C LYS A 60 2.72 -13.41 -6.59
N THR A 61 3.15 -12.64 -7.59
CA THR A 61 2.40 -12.42 -8.83
C THR A 61 3.27 -12.63 -10.08
N ASP A 62 4.25 -13.53 -9.99
CA ASP A 62 5.08 -14.01 -11.11
C ASP A 62 5.87 -12.89 -11.84
N GLY A 63 6.26 -11.84 -11.11
CA GLY A 63 7.04 -10.72 -11.63
C GLY A 63 6.22 -9.47 -11.96
N LEU A 64 4.93 -9.45 -11.62
CA LEU A 64 4.09 -8.26 -11.75
C LEU A 64 4.11 -7.44 -10.46
N THR A 65 4.15 -6.12 -10.53
CA THR A 65 4.04 -5.29 -9.31
C THR A 65 3.69 -3.86 -9.70
N PHE A 66 3.52 -2.98 -8.72
CA PHE A 66 3.26 -1.57 -8.98
C PHE A 66 4.54 -0.81 -9.34
N LYS A 67 4.40 0.29 -10.06
CA LYS A 67 5.48 1.25 -10.30
C LYS A 67 5.55 2.23 -9.13
N LEU A 68 6.74 2.45 -8.60
CA LEU A 68 7.00 3.51 -7.62
C LEU A 68 7.22 4.84 -8.33
N ALA A 69 6.69 5.92 -7.75
CA ALA A 69 6.94 7.27 -8.23
C ALA A 69 8.40 7.73 -7.97
N ASP A 70 8.80 8.81 -8.65
CA ASP A 70 10.04 9.53 -8.40
C ASP A 70 9.72 11.03 -8.14
N PRO A 71 10.09 11.60 -6.98
CA PRO A 71 10.78 10.98 -5.85
C PRO A 71 9.96 9.86 -5.19
N LEU A 72 10.66 8.86 -4.64
CA LEU A 72 10.01 7.72 -4.00
C LEU A 72 9.13 8.13 -2.81
N VAL A 73 9.60 9.06 -1.99
CA VAL A 73 8.87 9.59 -0.84
C VAL A 73 8.84 11.10 -0.95
N LEU A 74 7.64 11.66 -1.08
CA LEU A 74 7.41 13.10 -1.03
C LEU A 74 7.22 13.52 0.43
N THR A 75 8.13 14.29 0.98
CA THR A 75 7.98 14.87 2.31
C THR A 75 7.28 16.21 2.23
N VAL A 76 6.23 16.40 3.03
CA VAL A 76 5.45 17.64 3.07
C VAL A 76 5.22 18.08 4.50
N ARG A 77 5.29 19.39 4.73
CA ARG A 77 4.93 20.00 6.00
C ARG A 77 3.48 20.47 5.97
N SER A 78 2.72 20.08 6.98
CA SER A 78 1.37 20.61 7.25
C SER A 78 1.46 21.79 8.22
N ASP A 79 0.57 22.76 8.10
CA ASP A 79 0.37 23.84 9.08
C ASP A 79 -0.48 23.40 10.29
N ARG A 80 -0.95 22.15 10.29
CA ARG A 80 -1.70 21.54 11.39
C ARG A 80 -0.74 20.92 12.40
N PRO A 81 -0.93 21.14 13.71
CA PRO A 81 -0.18 20.40 14.73
C PRO A 81 -0.63 18.93 14.77
N ALA A 82 0.19 18.03 15.30
CA ALA A 82 -0.08 16.60 15.34
C ALA A 82 -1.43 16.27 16.01
N ALA A 83 -1.77 16.99 17.09
CA ALA A 83 -3.03 16.83 17.80
C ALA A 83 -4.28 17.11 16.94
N TRP A 84 -4.15 17.87 15.86
CA TRP A 84 -5.25 18.15 14.94
C TRP A 84 -5.75 16.88 14.23
N PHE A 85 -4.83 15.99 13.84
CA PHE A 85 -5.17 14.78 13.10
C PHE A 85 -5.99 13.78 13.93
N GLN A 86 -5.77 13.72 15.24
CA GLN A 86 -6.56 12.88 16.15
C GLN A 86 -7.79 13.56 16.75
N SER A 87 -8.07 14.82 16.37
CA SER A 87 -9.18 15.57 16.97
C SER A 87 -10.54 14.94 16.66
N ALA A 88 -11.34 14.75 17.71
CA ALA A 88 -12.72 14.29 17.62
C ALA A 88 -13.73 15.44 17.34
N GLN A 89 -13.27 16.70 17.30
CA GLN A 89 -14.15 17.86 17.12
C GLN A 89 -14.71 17.95 15.69
N ARG A 90 -13.93 17.51 14.70
CA ARG A 90 -14.31 17.55 13.27
C ARG A 90 -14.95 16.26 12.81
N HIS A 91 -14.34 15.15 13.20
CA HIS A 91 -14.80 13.80 12.87
C HIS A 91 -14.74 12.94 14.12
N ALA A 92 -15.77 12.12 14.35
CA ALA A 92 -15.79 11.16 15.44
C ALA A 92 -15.59 9.71 14.92
N ASN A 93 -15.43 8.76 15.85
CA ASN A 93 -15.38 7.32 15.60
C ASN A 93 -14.09 6.83 14.92
N TYR A 94 -14.10 5.54 14.56
CA TYR A 94 -12.99 4.79 13.98
C TYR A 94 -12.26 5.49 12.82
N HIS A 95 -12.99 6.16 11.93
CA HIS A 95 -12.41 6.83 10.76
C HIS A 95 -12.03 8.30 10.98
N ALA A 96 -12.05 8.82 12.21
CA ALA A 96 -11.77 10.23 12.47
C ALA A 96 -10.37 10.67 11.99
N PHE A 97 -9.33 9.91 12.37
CA PHE A 97 -7.96 10.19 11.97
C PHE A 97 -7.79 10.18 10.44
N TYR A 98 -8.26 9.11 9.79
CA TYR A 98 -8.26 8.99 8.33
C TYR A 98 -8.94 10.20 7.64
N ARG A 99 -10.11 10.63 8.12
CA ARG A 99 -10.85 11.74 7.51
C ARG A 99 -10.15 13.08 7.71
N ASN A 100 -9.65 13.36 8.92
CA ASN A 100 -8.86 14.57 9.17
C ASN A 100 -7.65 14.64 8.24
N ALA A 101 -6.87 13.56 8.17
CA ALA A 101 -5.70 13.49 7.29
C ALA A 101 -6.05 13.61 5.80
N SER A 102 -7.13 12.96 5.36
CA SER A 102 -7.63 13.05 3.97
C SER A 102 -8.02 14.48 3.60
N GLU A 103 -8.71 15.20 4.48
CA GLU A 103 -9.07 16.60 4.26
C GLU A 103 -7.82 17.50 4.14
N GLU A 104 -6.82 17.25 4.97
CA GLU A 104 -5.57 18.01 4.91
C GLU A 104 -4.80 17.74 3.62
N LEU A 105 -4.73 16.49 3.18
CA LEU A 105 -4.11 16.13 1.90
C LEU A 105 -4.82 16.78 0.70
N LEU A 106 -6.16 16.83 0.75
CA LEU A 106 -6.97 17.51 -0.27
C LEU A 106 -6.71 19.02 -0.26
N ARG A 107 -6.68 19.64 0.93
CA ARG A 107 -6.39 21.08 1.08
C ARG A 107 -5.01 21.44 0.55
N LEU A 108 -4.02 20.56 0.74
CA LEU A 108 -2.65 20.73 0.25
C LEU A 108 -2.48 20.33 -1.23
N GLY A 109 -3.52 19.78 -1.88
CA GLY A 109 -3.45 19.33 -3.28
C GLY A 109 -2.52 18.14 -3.51
N LEU A 110 -2.28 17.31 -2.49
CA LEU A 110 -1.28 16.24 -2.51
C LEU A 110 -1.81 14.88 -2.93
N ALA A 111 -3.10 14.64 -2.71
CA ALA A 111 -3.74 13.38 -3.05
C ALA A 111 -5.18 13.63 -3.53
N LYS A 112 -5.61 12.79 -4.47
CA LYS A 112 -6.96 12.82 -5.01
C LYS A 112 -7.55 11.41 -4.92
N ALA A 113 -8.70 11.30 -4.28
CA ALA A 113 -9.46 10.05 -4.28
C ALA A 113 -9.85 9.68 -5.72
N GLY A 114 -9.71 8.41 -6.08
CA GLY A 114 -10.05 7.90 -7.41
C GLY A 114 -9.16 8.43 -8.54
N ASP A 115 -7.96 8.93 -8.25
CA ASP A 115 -7.00 9.35 -9.27
C ASP A 115 -6.68 8.20 -10.24
N SER A 116 -6.88 8.40 -11.54
CA SER A 116 -6.60 7.35 -12.52
C SER A 116 -5.11 7.13 -12.77
N ALA A 117 -4.26 8.09 -12.39
CA ALA A 117 -2.82 8.07 -12.62
C ALA A 117 -2.01 7.72 -11.37
N ALA A 118 -2.62 7.75 -10.18
CA ALA A 118 -1.87 7.54 -8.94
C ALA A 118 -2.64 6.75 -7.86
N ARG A 119 -1.86 6.09 -7.01
CA ARG A 119 -2.29 5.53 -5.72
C ARG A 119 -1.41 6.12 -4.63
N TYR A 120 -2.02 6.51 -3.52
CA TYR A 120 -1.34 7.26 -2.47
C TYR A 120 -1.24 6.42 -1.20
N VAL A 121 -0.04 6.33 -0.63
CA VAL A 121 0.19 5.81 0.72
C VAL A 121 0.80 6.92 1.53
N VAL A 122 0.11 7.34 2.58
CA VAL A 122 0.45 8.51 3.36
C VAL A 122 0.76 8.10 4.79
N TYR A 123 1.98 8.42 5.21
CA TYR A 123 2.39 8.35 6.61
C TYR A 123 2.24 9.73 7.21
N VAL A 124 1.40 9.85 8.25
CA VAL A 124 1.26 11.09 9.01
C VAL A 124 2.04 10.95 10.31
N ASP A 125 2.95 11.88 10.60
CA ASP A 125 3.71 11.94 11.87
C ASP A 125 2.85 12.44 13.04
N ALA A 126 1.67 11.84 13.18
CA ALA A 126 0.72 12.08 14.25
C ALA A 126 0.14 10.74 14.72
N ASP A 127 -0.04 10.63 16.03
CA ASP A 127 -0.77 9.52 16.64
C ASP A 127 -2.27 9.68 16.39
N HIS A 128 -2.99 8.56 16.30
CA HIS A 128 -4.44 8.56 16.35
C HIS A 128 -4.91 8.32 17.79
N ALA A 129 -6.09 8.81 18.15
CA ALA A 129 -6.65 8.57 19.48
C ALA A 129 -7.17 7.12 19.62
N CYS A 130 -7.44 6.70 20.87
CA CYS A 130 -8.09 5.42 21.13
C CYS A 130 -9.44 5.34 20.39
N GLY A 131 -9.68 4.20 19.73
CA GLY A 131 -10.89 4.00 18.93
C GLY A 131 -10.88 4.73 17.58
N GLN A 132 -9.76 5.31 17.15
CA GLN A 132 -9.51 5.78 15.80
C GLN A 132 -8.51 4.86 15.08
N SER A 133 -8.39 4.99 13.76
CA SER A 133 -7.43 4.23 12.96
C SER A 133 -7.07 4.94 11.65
N GLY A 134 -5.93 4.52 11.08
CA GLY A 134 -5.68 4.63 9.65
C GLY A 134 -6.62 3.71 8.84
N ALA A 135 -6.61 3.87 7.51
CA ALA A 135 -7.39 3.06 6.59
C ALA A 135 -6.91 3.25 5.14
N GLY A 136 -7.33 2.34 4.27
CA GLY A 136 -7.07 2.35 2.84
C GLY A 136 -8.35 2.13 2.02
N GLY A 137 -8.43 2.81 0.88
CA GLY A 137 -9.54 2.68 -0.07
C GLY A 137 -9.59 3.84 -1.05
N ASN A 138 -10.36 3.72 -2.13
CA ASN A 138 -10.58 4.78 -3.13
C ASN A 138 -9.28 5.46 -3.62
N GLY A 139 -8.19 4.70 -3.74
CA GLY A 139 -6.89 5.20 -4.19
C GLY A 139 -6.02 5.86 -3.12
N LEU A 140 -6.44 5.89 -1.85
CA LEU A 140 -5.73 6.54 -0.75
C LEU A 140 -5.65 5.64 0.49
N ALA A 141 -4.44 5.40 0.96
CA ALA A 141 -4.12 4.76 2.24
C ALA A 141 -3.45 5.78 3.17
N ILE A 142 -3.89 5.82 4.42
CA ILE A 142 -3.35 6.70 5.45
C ILE A 142 -3.03 5.87 6.69
N VAL A 143 -1.80 6.00 7.17
CA VAL A 143 -1.28 5.34 8.37
C VAL A 143 -0.65 6.36 9.32
N SER A 144 -0.47 5.96 10.58
CA SER A 144 -0.16 6.88 11.69
C SER A 144 1.32 6.89 12.07
N ALA A 145 1.69 7.68 13.07
CA ALA A 145 3.07 7.77 13.55
C ALA A 145 3.63 6.44 14.08
N ASN A 146 2.78 5.54 14.59
CA ASN A 146 3.25 4.23 15.03
C ASN A 146 3.77 3.37 13.87
N ASP A 147 3.25 3.54 12.66
CA ASP A 147 3.80 2.89 11.48
C ASP A 147 5.22 3.37 11.18
N LEU A 148 5.50 4.66 11.38
CA LEU A 148 6.85 5.22 11.25
C LEU A 148 7.80 4.67 12.31
N ARG A 149 7.38 4.71 13.58
CA ARG A 149 8.17 4.20 14.71
C ARG A 149 8.47 2.72 14.55
N GLY A 150 7.46 1.95 14.17
CA GLY A 150 7.58 0.52 13.90
C GLY A 150 8.56 0.18 12.77
N LEU A 151 8.59 0.98 11.70
CA LEU A 151 9.54 0.78 10.60
C LEU A 151 11.00 1.04 10.98
N VAL A 152 11.25 1.98 11.90
CA VAL A 152 12.62 2.28 12.39
C VAL A 152 13.01 1.56 13.68
N GLY A 153 12.09 0.82 14.31
CA GLY A 153 12.33 0.13 15.57
C GLY A 153 12.30 1.04 16.80
N GLU A 154 11.65 2.20 16.71
CA GLU A 154 11.37 3.04 17.88
C GLU A 154 10.21 2.46 18.69
N ALA A 155 10.15 2.80 19.99
CA ALA A 155 9.02 2.44 20.83
C ALA A 155 7.73 3.09 20.31
N ILE A 156 6.67 2.29 20.19
CA ILE A 156 5.35 2.78 19.80
C ILE A 156 4.65 3.51 20.96
N VAL A 157 3.69 4.36 20.61
CA VAL A 157 2.80 5.03 21.55
C VAL A 157 1.43 4.37 21.44
N PRO A 158 1.03 3.50 22.38
CA PRO A 158 -0.26 2.81 22.30
C PRO A 158 -1.41 3.82 22.17
N ALA A 159 -2.29 3.61 21.19
CA ALA A 159 -3.44 4.50 21.00
C ALA A 159 -4.45 4.40 22.16
N CYS A 160 -4.53 3.23 22.79
CA CYS A 160 -5.37 2.94 23.95
C CYS A 160 -4.49 2.56 25.16
N ALA A 161 -5.11 2.22 26.29
CA ALA A 161 -4.40 1.96 27.55
C ALA A 161 -3.26 0.93 27.47
N GLN A 162 -3.35 -0.03 26.54
CA GLN A 162 -2.32 -1.05 26.29
C GLN A 162 -2.16 -1.27 24.77
N PRO A 163 -0.94 -1.60 24.30
CA PRO A 163 -0.75 -1.97 22.91
C PRO A 163 -1.40 -3.32 22.63
N ASN A 164 -1.95 -3.48 21.42
CA ASN A 164 -2.44 -4.76 20.96
C ASN A 164 -1.29 -5.64 20.41
N GLY A 165 -1.56 -6.94 20.23
CA GLY A 165 -0.54 -7.90 19.77
C GLY A 165 0.05 -7.55 18.40
N ALA A 166 -0.72 -6.90 17.53
CA ALA A 166 -0.23 -6.47 16.23
C ALA A 166 0.79 -5.33 16.38
N GLU A 167 0.57 -4.38 17.29
CA GLU A 167 1.47 -3.25 17.60
C GLU A 167 2.86 -3.67 18.06
N ILE A 168 3.00 -4.87 18.63
CA ILE A 168 4.27 -5.40 19.12
C ILE A 168 4.81 -6.56 18.27
N ALA A 169 4.22 -6.84 17.12
CA ALA A 169 4.63 -7.95 16.23
C ALA A 169 5.90 -7.68 15.41
N GLY A 170 6.76 -6.77 15.88
CA GLY A 170 8.04 -6.44 15.25
C GLY A 170 7.91 -5.63 13.95
N ARG A 171 9.06 -5.33 13.34
CA ARG A 171 9.15 -4.42 12.19
C ARG A 171 8.38 -4.90 10.96
N CYS A 172 8.47 -6.20 10.65
CA CYS A 172 7.87 -6.78 9.46
C CYS A 172 6.37 -6.51 9.38
N ARG A 173 5.67 -6.54 10.52
CA ARG A 173 4.24 -6.29 10.61
C ARG A 173 3.84 -4.93 10.02
N TRP A 174 4.68 -3.91 10.19
CA TRP A 174 4.39 -2.54 9.73
C TRP A 174 4.54 -2.42 8.20
N ILE A 175 5.43 -3.22 7.60
CA ILE A 175 5.51 -3.36 6.14
C ILE A 175 4.27 -4.10 5.62
N GLY A 176 3.87 -5.19 6.31
CA GLY A 176 2.65 -5.92 5.99
C GLY A 176 1.40 -5.05 6.08
N GLY A 177 1.28 -4.25 7.15
CA GLY A 177 0.16 -3.35 7.40
C GLY A 177 0.07 -2.25 6.34
N MET A 178 1.19 -1.61 6.00
CA MET A 178 1.24 -0.70 4.85
C MET A 178 0.82 -1.41 3.55
N GLY A 179 1.30 -2.63 3.34
CA GLY A 179 0.95 -3.44 2.18
C GLY A 179 -0.55 -3.72 2.09
N HIS A 180 -1.19 -4.09 3.21
CA HIS A 180 -2.63 -4.29 3.32
C HIS A 180 -3.40 -3.04 2.89
N GLU A 181 -3.05 -1.88 3.46
CA GLU A 181 -3.73 -0.62 3.12
C GLU A 181 -3.46 -0.18 1.67
N LEU A 182 -2.24 -0.39 1.17
CA LEU A 182 -1.89 -0.13 -0.23
C LEU A 182 -2.76 -0.98 -1.18
N LEU A 183 -2.96 -2.26 -0.87
CA LEU A 183 -3.80 -3.14 -1.68
C LEU A 183 -5.28 -2.72 -1.68
N HIS A 184 -5.78 -2.14 -0.58
CA HIS A 184 -7.09 -1.47 -0.60
C HIS A 184 -7.16 -0.30 -1.57
N THR A 185 -6.09 0.47 -1.74
CA THR A 185 -6.06 1.55 -2.74
C THR A 185 -6.19 1.02 -4.16
N LEU A 186 -5.70 -0.20 -4.40
CA LEU A 186 -5.78 -0.87 -5.70
C LEU A 186 -7.15 -1.48 -5.97
N GLY A 187 -8.02 -1.57 -4.95
CA GLY A 187 -9.40 -2.04 -5.05
C GLY A 187 -9.65 -3.40 -4.41
N LEU A 188 -8.65 -4.03 -3.80
CA LEU A 188 -8.87 -5.24 -3.01
C LEU A 188 -9.72 -4.92 -1.77
N ARG A 189 -10.53 -5.89 -1.35
CA ARG A 189 -11.38 -5.82 -0.16
C ARG A 189 -11.01 -6.97 0.77
N HIS A 190 -11.43 -6.87 2.03
CA HIS A 190 -11.33 -8.00 2.95
C HIS A 190 -12.11 -9.20 2.37
N PRO A 191 -11.49 -10.39 2.26
CA PRO A 191 -12.14 -11.60 1.75
C PRO A 191 -13.06 -12.27 2.78
N ASP A 192 -13.73 -11.50 3.64
CA ASP A 192 -14.59 -12.03 4.72
C ASP A 192 -15.68 -12.98 4.20
N ARG A 193 -16.14 -12.72 2.97
CA ARG A 193 -17.17 -13.47 2.27
C ARG A 193 -16.63 -14.44 1.22
N SER A 194 -15.31 -14.52 1.03
CA SER A 194 -14.72 -15.47 0.08
C SER A 194 -14.87 -16.89 0.62
N PRO A 195 -15.50 -17.83 -0.12
CA PRO A 195 -15.61 -19.21 0.33
C PRO A 195 -14.24 -19.85 0.59
N ASP A 196 -13.19 -19.38 -0.09
CA ASP A 196 -11.83 -19.90 0.01
C ASP A 196 -11.10 -19.46 1.29
N CYS A 197 -11.69 -18.54 2.08
CA CYS A 197 -11.06 -18.01 3.30
C CYS A 197 -11.98 -17.92 4.51
N GLN A 198 -12.68 -19.02 4.80
CA GLN A 198 -13.58 -19.10 5.96
C GLN A 198 -12.93 -19.69 7.22
N THR A 199 -11.77 -20.34 7.11
CA THR A 199 -11.08 -20.95 8.25
C THR A 199 -10.19 -19.94 8.99
N GLY A 200 -10.01 -20.14 10.30
CA GLY A 200 -9.10 -19.30 11.09
C GLY A 200 -7.65 -19.31 10.56
N GLN A 201 -7.21 -20.46 10.01
CA GLN A 201 -5.88 -20.59 9.40
C GLN A 201 -5.74 -19.78 8.11
N CYS A 202 -6.77 -19.74 7.26
CA CYS A 202 -6.71 -18.87 6.09
C CYS A 202 -6.69 -17.41 6.53
N ARG A 203 -7.61 -17.00 7.41
CA ARG A 203 -7.74 -15.61 7.87
C ARG A 203 -6.46 -15.08 8.54
N SER A 204 -5.71 -15.93 9.25
CA SER A 204 -4.44 -15.57 9.88
C SER A 204 -3.28 -15.38 8.90
N ARG A 205 -3.38 -15.91 7.68
CA ARG A 205 -2.35 -15.79 6.64
C ARG A 205 -2.74 -14.86 5.50
N ALA A 206 -4.03 -14.64 5.25
CA ALA A 206 -4.52 -13.74 4.21
C ALA A 206 -4.05 -12.31 4.50
N LEU A 207 -3.24 -11.72 3.60
CA LEU A 207 -2.70 -10.37 3.78
C LEU A 207 -3.82 -9.36 3.94
N MET A 208 -4.90 -9.49 3.18
CA MET A 208 -6.11 -8.65 3.27
C MET A 208 -6.98 -8.96 4.49
N LEU A 209 -6.51 -9.74 5.47
CA LEU A 209 -7.11 -9.91 6.80
C LEU A 209 -6.03 -9.73 7.87
N TYR A 210 -5.64 -10.80 8.58
CA TYR A 210 -4.65 -10.72 9.67
C TYR A 210 -3.23 -11.09 9.23
N GLY A 211 -3.04 -11.53 7.99
CA GLY A 211 -1.75 -11.94 7.43
C GLY A 211 -0.69 -10.84 7.41
N TYR A 212 -1.07 -9.57 7.54
CA TYR A 212 -0.11 -8.48 7.72
C TYR A 212 0.71 -8.60 9.01
N ILE A 213 0.20 -9.31 10.03
CA ILE A 213 0.89 -9.52 11.31
C ILE A 213 2.08 -10.47 11.11
N PRO A 214 1.91 -11.71 10.58
CA PRO A 214 3.02 -12.60 10.21
C PRO A 214 3.56 -12.29 8.82
N TYR A 215 3.65 -11.01 8.42
CA TYR A 215 4.38 -10.68 7.20
C TYR A 215 5.88 -10.98 7.42
N PRO A 216 6.61 -11.56 6.45
CA PRO A 216 6.28 -11.77 5.03
C PRO A 216 5.66 -13.14 4.68
N GLU A 217 5.34 -14.00 5.65
CA GLU A 217 4.71 -15.31 5.44
C GLU A 217 3.24 -15.23 4.96
N ALA A 218 2.70 -14.01 4.85
CA ALA A 218 1.38 -13.73 4.32
C ALA A 218 1.12 -14.34 2.92
N ALA A 219 -0.15 -14.53 2.63
CA ALA A 219 -0.66 -15.04 1.36
C ALA A 219 -1.67 -14.05 0.74
N LEU A 220 -1.74 -14.05 -0.59
CA LEU A 220 -2.86 -13.49 -1.34
C LEU A 220 -3.71 -14.64 -1.85
N LEU A 221 -5.02 -14.47 -1.85
CA LEU A 221 -5.98 -15.43 -2.40
C LEU A 221 -5.92 -15.37 -3.94
N GLU A 222 -6.32 -16.43 -4.61
CA GLU A 222 -6.24 -16.48 -6.07
C GLU A 222 -7.22 -15.49 -6.75
N GLU A 223 -8.36 -15.19 -6.12
CA GLU A 223 -9.26 -14.12 -6.54
C GLU A 223 -8.59 -12.72 -6.48
N GLU A 224 -7.77 -12.48 -5.45
CA GLU A 224 -7.03 -11.22 -5.27
C GLU A 224 -5.89 -11.10 -6.27
N LEU A 225 -5.14 -12.18 -6.48
CA LEU A 225 -4.09 -12.26 -7.50
C LEU A 225 -4.66 -12.02 -8.89
N SER A 226 -5.80 -12.65 -9.21
CA SER A 226 -6.51 -12.44 -10.48
C SER A 226 -6.95 -10.98 -10.65
N PHE A 227 -7.47 -10.36 -9.60
CA PHE A 227 -7.82 -8.93 -9.61
C PHE A 227 -6.59 -8.04 -9.84
N LEU A 228 -5.48 -8.29 -9.14
CA LEU A 228 -4.22 -7.53 -9.30
C LEU A 228 -3.64 -7.69 -10.71
N ARG A 229 -3.68 -8.90 -11.27
CA ARG A 229 -3.28 -9.16 -12.67
C ARG A 229 -4.12 -8.36 -13.67
N GLY A 230 -5.36 -7.99 -13.35
CA GLY A 230 -6.20 -7.10 -14.16
C GLY A 230 -5.98 -5.60 -13.90
N SER A 231 -5.34 -5.23 -12.79
CA SER A 231 -5.21 -3.82 -12.39
C SER A 231 -4.32 -3.01 -13.36
N PRO A 232 -4.70 -1.76 -13.70
CA PRO A 232 -3.88 -0.88 -14.53
C PRO A 232 -2.64 -0.33 -13.79
N PHE A 233 -2.57 -0.52 -12.47
CA PHE A 233 -1.43 -0.13 -11.63
C PHE A 233 -0.41 -1.25 -11.43
N ILE A 234 -0.64 -2.42 -12.04
CA ILE A 234 0.22 -3.60 -11.89
C ILE A 234 0.78 -3.98 -13.26
N GLY A 235 2.10 -4.02 -13.38
CA GLY A 235 2.81 -4.29 -14.62
C GLY A 235 4.11 -5.06 -14.38
N PRO A 236 4.78 -5.55 -15.44
CA PRO A 236 5.99 -6.35 -15.35
C PRO A 236 7.16 -5.56 -14.76
N ASN A 237 7.62 -5.97 -13.58
CA ASN A 237 8.87 -5.52 -12.98
C ASN A 237 9.38 -6.64 -12.08
N ARG A 238 10.18 -7.55 -12.66
CA ARG A 238 10.72 -8.68 -11.93
C ARG A 238 11.85 -8.21 -11.01
N LEU A 239 11.55 -8.20 -9.72
CA LEU A 239 12.50 -7.84 -8.69
C LEU A 239 13.12 -9.08 -8.06
N ALA A 240 14.31 -8.94 -7.49
CA ALA A 240 14.86 -9.95 -6.58
C ALA A 240 13.92 -10.12 -5.38
N SER A 241 14.00 -11.28 -4.72
CA SER A 241 13.27 -11.52 -3.47
C SER A 241 13.50 -10.39 -2.47
N PRO A 242 12.47 -10.02 -1.68
CA PRO A 242 12.62 -8.98 -0.68
C PRO A 242 13.75 -9.32 0.29
N ALA A 243 14.51 -8.31 0.70
CA ALA A 243 15.51 -8.46 1.77
C ALA A 243 14.83 -8.88 3.10
N SER A 244 15.58 -9.34 4.09
CA SER A 244 15.00 -9.63 5.41
C SER A 244 14.41 -8.36 6.04
N CYS A 245 13.17 -8.46 6.53
CA CYS A 245 12.56 -7.42 7.37
C CYS A 245 12.78 -7.64 8.87
N VAL A 246 13.41 -8.75 9.27
CA VAL A 246 13.89 -8.97 10.64
C VAL A 246 15.25 -8.28 10.74
N ARG A 247 15.39 -7.37 11.71
CA ARG A 247 16.67 -6.78 12.11
C ARG A 247 16.91 -7.12 13.57
#